data_AF-A0ABC8T4C2-F1
#
_entry.id   AF-A0ABC8T4C2-F1
#
_cell.length_a   1.000
_cell.length_b   1.000
_cell.length_c   1.000
_cell.angle_alpha   90.00
_cell.angle_beta   90.00
_cell.angle_gamma   90.00
#
_symmetry.space_group_name_H-M   'P 1'
#
loop_
_entity.id
_entity.type
_entity.pdbx_description
1 polymer ?
#
loop_
_entity_poly.entity_id
_entity_poly.type
_entity_poly.pdbx_seq_one_letter_code
_entity_poly.pdbx_strand_id
1 'polypeptide(L)'
;MEFVSLLANDFIDDWVKIGLPAKAKVKAEFGHLAEEEKLEICEREVVNLSLINLLTYPYVRAGLANKTLQLMGGYNDFVKGTFCLWELNFGMKSLLFV
;
A
#
# COMPACT_ATOMS: atom_id res chain seq x y z
N MET A 1 24.01 -32.19 4.77
CA MET A 1 24.31 -31.63 3.43
C MET A 1 24.00 -30.14 3.53
N GLU A 2 25.02 -29.38 3.92
CA GLU A 2 25.03 -27.92 3.84
C GLU A 2 24.99 -27.51 2.36
N PHE A 3 24.61 -26.25 2.10
CA PHE A 3 24.38 -25.58 0.80
C PHE A 3 22.94 -25.56 0.24
N VAL A 4 22.03 -24.83 0.89
CA VAL A 4 21.05 -23.94 0.22
C VAL A 4 20.65 -22.80 1.19
N SER A 5 21.53 -21.86 1.50
CA SER A 5 21.16 -20.64 2.26
C SER A 5 21.92 -19.38 1.85
N LEU A 6 22.48 -19.32 0.64
CA LEU A 6 23.36 -18.22 0.22
C LEU A 6 22.78 -17.33 -0.89
N LEU A 7 21.48 -17.40 -1.17
CA LEU A 7 20.78 -16.48 -2.08
C LEU A 7 19.39 -16.13 -1.51
N ALA A 8 19.32 -15.73 -0.24
CA ALA A 8 18.15 -15.02 0.27
C ALA A 8 18.14 -13.63 -0.37
N ASN A 9 17.78 -13.58 -1.67
CA ASN A 9 17.26 -12.42 -2.36
C ASN A 9 17.95 -11.08 -1.99
N ASP A 10 19.23 -10.93 -2.36
CA ASP A 10 20.14 -9.82 -1.97
C ASP A 10 19.49 -8.42 -1.88
N PHE A 11 18.49 -8.13 -2.71
CA PHE A 11 17.75 -6.86 -2.70
C PHE A 11 16.23 -7.03 -2.66
N ILE A 12 15.69 -8.22 -2.98
CA ILE A 12 14.24 -8.39 -3.12
C ILE A 12 13.58 -8.29 -1.76
N ASP A 13 14.14 -8.95 -0.74
CA ASP A 13 13.57 -8.94 0.61
C ASP A 13 13.62 -7.53 1.21
N ASP A 14 14.73 -6.82 0.97
CA ASP A 14 14.91 -5.44 1.37
C ASP A 14 14.00 -4.46 0.63
N TRP A 15 13.70 -4.73 -0.63
CA TRP A 15 12.77 -3.92 -1.41
C TRP A 15 11.33 -4.12 -0.94
N VAL A 16 10.88 -5.37 -0.83
CA VAL A 16 9.48 -5.68 -0.52
C VAL A 16 9.12 -5.46 0.95
N LYS A 17 10.10 -5.29 1.84
CA LYS A 17 9.85 -5.05 3.28
C LYS A 17 9.00 -3.81 3.56
N ILE A 18 8.97 -2.84 2.64
CA ILE A 18 8.10 -1.66 2.77
C ILE A 18 6.62 -2.05 2.84
N GLY A 19 6.23 -3.21 2.28
CA GLY A 19 4.88 -3.75 2.33
C GLY A 19 4.52 -4.51 3.61
N LEU A 20 5.46 -4.73 4.55
CA LEU A 20 5.20 -5.50 5.78
C LEU A 20 4.02 -4.98 6.61
N PRO A 21 3.80 -3.66 6.77
CA PRO A 21 2.62 -3.16 7.47
C PRO A 21 1.29 -3.59 6.83
N ALA A 22 1.21 -3.57 5.49
CA ALA A 22 0.02 -4.00 4.76
C ALA A 22 -0.22 -5.51 4.95
N LYS A 23 0.84 -6.33 4.83
CA LYS A 23 0.78 -7.78 5.09
C LYS A 23 0.32 -8.07 6.52
N ALA A 24 0.84 -7.35 7.51
CA ALA A 24 0.44 -7.51 8.91
C ALA A 24 -1.04 -7.15 9.13
N LYS A 25 -1.51 -6.04 8.54
CA LYS A 25 -2.91 -5.64 8.57
C LYS A 25 -3.83 -6.71 8.00
N VAL A 26 -3.51 -7.23 6.80
CA VAL A 26 -4.34 -8.26 6.16
C VAL A 26 -4.40 -9.54 6.98
N LYS A 27 -3.28 -9.97 7.57
CA LYS A 27 -3.26 -11.14 8.45
C LYS A 27 -4.14 -10.95 9.69
N ALA A 28 -4.15 -9.75 10.26
CA ALA A 28 -4.93 -9.44 11.45
C ALA A 28 -6.44 -9.35 11.15
N GLU A 29 -6.83 -8.67 10.08
CA GLU A 29 -8.24 -8.38 9.76
C GLU A 29 -8.91 -9.51 8.94
N PHE A 30 -8.15 -10.18 8.07
CA PHE A 30 -8.65 -11.16 7.09
C PHE A 30 -7.99 -12.54 7.22
N GLY A 31 -7.40 -12.85 8.38
CA GLY A 31 -6.72 -14.13 8.62
C GLY A 31 -7.60 -15.38 8.45
N HIS A 32 -8.92 -15.21 8.50
CA HIS A 32 -9.93 -16.27 8.35
C HIS A 32 -10.26 -16.63 6.89
N LEU A 33 -9.85 -15.82 5.91
CA LEU A 33 -10.13 -16.05 4.49
C LEU A 33 -9.16 -17.08 3.87
N ALA A 34 -9.44 -17.50 2.63
CA ALA A 34 -8.50 -18.29 1.84
C ALA A 34 -7.21 -17.49 1.56
N GLU A 35 -6.11 -18.18 1.25
CA GLU A 35 -4.83 -17.51 1.01
C GLU A 35 -4.87 -16.63 -0.24
N GLU A 36 -5.56 -17.08 -1.29
CA GLU A 36 -5.75 -16.33 -2.54
C GLU A 36 -6.49 -15.00 -2.27
N GLU A 37 -7.54 -15.03 -1.45
CA GLU A 37 -8.29 -13.82 -1.06
C GLU A 37 -7.41 -12.87 -0.24
N LYS A 38 -6.59 -13.39 0.66
CA LYS A 38 -5.63 -12.58 1.42
C LYS A 38 -4.60 -11.92 0.51
N LEU A 39 -4.13 -12.60 -0.53
CA LEU A 39 -3.18 -12.03 -1.50
C LEU A 39 -3.82 -10.87 -2.27
N GLU A 40 -5.03 -11.06 -2.82
CA GLU A 40 -5.77 -10.01 -3.53
C GLU A 40 -6.02 -8.77 -2.65
N ILE A 41 -6.38 -8.99 -1.38
CA ILE A 41 -6.52 -7.89 -0.41
C ILE A 41 -5.16 -7.23 -0.14
N CYS A 42 -4.10 -8.00 0.04
CA CYS A 42 -2.76 -7.49 0.33
C CYS A 42 -2.19 -6.63 -0.82
N GLU A 43 -2.47 -7.00 -2.07
CA GLU A 43 -2.10 -6.20 -3.25
C GLU A 43 -2.70 -4.79 -3.17
N ARG A 44 -3.99 -4.69 -2.82
CA ARG A 44 -4.69 -3.40 -2.67
C ARG A 44 -4.24 -2.63 -1.43
N GLU A 45 -3.97 -3.32 -0.32
CA GLU A 45 -3.49 -2.68 0.91
C GLU A 45 -2.06 -2.13 0.76
N VAL A 46 -1.20 -2.77 -0.03
CA VAL A 46 0.13 -2.22 -0.37
C VAL A 46 0.02 -0.94 -1.18
N VAL A 47 -0.97 -0.81 -2.06
CA VAL A 47 -1.24 0.46 -2.76
C VAL A 47 -1.65 1.54 -1.76
N ASN A 48 -2.58 1.23 -0.84
CA ASN A 48 -2.99 2.18 0.20
C ASN A 48 -1.83 2.62 1.08
N LEU A 49 -0.97 1.69 1.49
CA LEU A 49 0.24 2.00 2.26
C LEU A 49 1.18 2.91 1.47
N SER A 50 1.33 2.68 0.17
CA SER A 50 2.16 3.52 -0.69
C SER A 50 1.59 4.93 -0.82
N LEU A 51 0.26 5.09 -0.92
CA LEU A 51 -0.39 6.41 -0.91
C LEU A 51 -0.17 7.16 0.40
N ILE A 52 -0.22 6.45 1.54
CA ILE A 52 0.12 7.04 2.85
C ILE A 52 1.59 7.43 2.91
N ASN A 53 2.49 6.59 2.39
CA ASN A 53 3.92 6.90 2.32
C ASN A 53 4.19 8.12 1.44
N LEU A 54 3.43 8.35 0.37
CA LEU A 54 3.55 9.59 -0.42
C LEU A 54 3.25 10.84 0.41
N LEU A 55 2.44 10.73 1.47
CA LEU A 55 2.19 11.84 2.39
C LEU A 55 3.39 12.17 3.27
N THR A 56 4.46 11.37 3.33
CA THR A 56 5.68 11.74 4.09
C THR A 56 6.46 12.85 3.37
N TYR A 57 6.25 13.03 2.07
CA TYR A 57 6.92 14.05 1.27
C TYR A 57 6.22 15.42 1.41
N PRO A 58 6.93 16.47 1.87
CA PRO A 58 6.33 17.78 2.11
C PRO A 58 5.68 18.42 0.87
N TYR A 59 6.30 18.26 -0.30
CA TYR A 59 5.78 18.80 -1.55
C TYR A 59 4.52 18.09 -2.05
N VAL A 60 4.36 16.78 -1.75
CA VAL A 60 3.12 16.06 -2.03
C VAL A 60 2.00 16.62 -1.17
N ARG A 61 2.23 16.78 0.14
CA ARG A 61 1.24 17.39 1.04
C ARG A 61 0.87 18.82 0.63
N ALA A 62 1.86 19.62 0.23
CA ALA A 62 1.62 20.97 -0.27
C ALA A 62 0.78 20.96 -1.56
N GLY A 63 1.07 20.05 -2.50
CA GLY A 63 0.29 19.89 -3.73
C GLY A 63 -1.16 19.48 -3.47
N LEU A 64 -1.39 18.55 -2.53
CA LEU A 64 -2.73 18.16 -2.09
C LEU A 64 -3.49 19.34 -1.45
N ALA A 65 -2.84 20.07 -0.53
CA ALA A 65 -3.45 21.21 0.15
C ALA A 65 -3.80 22.35 -0.82
N ASN A 66 -2.94 22.59 -1.82
CA ASN A 66 -3.15 23.61 -2.85
C ASN A 66 -4.06 23.14 -3.99
N LYS A 67 -4.57 21.90 -3.94
CA LYS A 67 -5.39 21.29 -5.00
C LYS A 67 -4.71 21.27 -6.38
N THR A 68 -3.38 21.21 -6.40
CA THR A 68 -2.56 21.08 -7.62
C THR A 68 -2.10 19.65 -7.87
N LEU A 69 -2.36 18.75 -6.92
CA LEU A 69 -2.05 17.32 -6.99
C LEU A 69 -3.22 16.54 -6.39
N GLN A 70 -3.50 15.36 -6.96
CA GLN A 70 -4.44 14.37 -6.45
C GLN A 70 -3.71 13.03 -6.34
N LEU A 71 -4.02 12.23 -5.32
CA LEU A 71 -3.46 10.89 -5.13
C LEU A 71 -4.54 9.84 -5.37
N MET A 72 -4.25 8.90 -6.28
CA MET A 72 -5.16 7.85 -6.69
C MET A 72 -4.50 6.48 -6.51
N GLY A 73 -5.23 5.52 -5.96
CA GLY A 73 -4.87 4.11 -5.96
C GLY A 73 -5.48 3.40 -7.17
N GLY A 74 -4.75 2.46 -7.74
CA GLY A 74 -5.20 1.65 -8.87
C GLY A 74 -4.92 0.17 -8.62
N TYR A 75 -5.85 -0.68 -9.06
CA TYR A 75 -5.70 -2.13 -9.06
C TYR A 75 -6.12 -2.69 -10.42
N ASN A 76 -5.20 -3.39 -11.07
CA ASN A 76 -5.43 -4.01 -12.38
C ASN A 76 -5.48 -5.53 -12.22
N ASP A 77 -6.68 -6.09 -12.25
CA ASP A 77 -6.88 -7.54 -12.32
C ASP A 77 -6.81 -7.95 -13.80
N PHE A 78 -5.62 -8.34 -14.24
CA PHE A 78 -5.39 -8.77 -15.62
C PHE A 78 -5.99 -10.15 -15.93
N VAL A 79 -6.36 -10.94 -14.91
CA VAL A 79 -7.01 -12.25 -15.10
C VAL A 79 -8.47 -12.04 -15.48
N LYS A 80 -9.17 -11.16 -14.74
CA LYS A 80 -10.57 -10.80 -15.03
C LYS A 80 -10.70 -9.70 -16.08
N GLY A 81 -9.62 -9.00 -16.41
CA GLY A 81 -9.62 -7.87 -17.34
C GLY A 81 -10.33 -6.64 -16.76
N THR A 82 -10.18 -6.40 -15.45
CA THR A 82 -10.85 -5.30 -14.74
C THR A 82 -9.85 -4.33 -14.13
N PHE A 83 -10.23 -3.05 -14.08
CA PHE A 83 -9.43 -2.01 -13.45
C PHE A 83 -10.26 -1.26 -12.42
N CYS A 84 -9.77 -1.18 -11.19
CA CYS A 84 -10.37 -0.41 -10.11
C CYS A 84 -9.50 0.80 -9.80
N LEU A 85 -10.13 1.97 -9.69
CA LEU A 85 -9.49 3.23 -9.33
C LEU A 85 -10.20 3.83 -8.11
N TRP A 86 -9.45 4.33 -7.14
CA TRP A 86 -10.00 5.01 -5.98
C TRP A 86 -9.15 6.21 -5.57
N GLU A 87 -9.81 7.20 -4.97
CA GLU A 87 -9.17 8.43 -4.48
C GLU A 87 -8.76 8.30 -3.01
N LEU A 88 -7.59 8.83 -2.68
CA LEU A 88 -7.22 9.06 -1.29
C LEU A 88 -7.89 10.35 -0.79
N ASN A 89 -8.98 10.21 -0.03
CA ASN A 89 -9.65 11.34 0.61
C ASN A 89 -8.83 11.87 1.80
N PHE A 90 -7.92 12.81 1.54
CA PHE A 90 -7.17 13.51 2.58
C PHE A 90 -8.03 14.61 3.24
N GLY A 91 -8.80 14.23 4.25
CA GLY A 91 -9.53 15.20 5.08
C GLY A 91 -8.60 15.88 6.08
N MET A 92 -8.14 17.10 5.79
CA MET A 92 -7.55 17.94 6.83
C MET A 92 -8.64 18.28 7.84
N LYS A 93 -8.66 17.59 9.00
CA LYS A 93 -9.38 18.12 10.15
C LYS A 93 -8.64 19.39 10.57
N SER A 94 -9.25 20.55 10.29
CA SER A 94 -8.86 21.79 10.94
C SER A 94 -8.93 21.55 12.45
N LEU A 95 -7.78 21.52 13.11
CA LEU A 95 -7.70 21.73 14.55
C LEU A 95 -8.05 23.20 14.76
N LEU A 96 -9.35 23.50 14.86
CA LEU A 96 -9.82 24.72 15.47
C LEU A 96 -9.42 24.63 16.94
N PHE A 97 -8.30 25.26 17.29
CA PHE A 97 -8.04 25.65 18.66
C PHE A 97 -8.98 26.80 18.96
N VAL A 98 -10.11 26.49 19.60
CA VAL A 98 -10.96 27.46 20.29
C VAL A 98 -10.48 27.55 21.73
#